data_AF-A0A7C4SWL5-F1
#
_entry.id   AF-A0A7C4SWL5-F1
#
_cell.length_a   1.000
_cell.length_b   1.000
_cell.length_c   1.000
_cell.angle_alpha   90.00
_cell.angle_beta   90.00
_cell.angle_gamma   90.00
#
_symmetry.space_group_name_H-M   'P 1'
#
loop_
_entity.id
_entity.type
_entity.pdbx_description
1 polymer ?
#
loop_
_entity_poly.entity_id
_entity_poly.type
_entity_poly.pdbx_seq_one_letter_code
_entity_poly.pdbx_strand_id
1 'polypeptide(L)'
;MRKILNWNKAFYILASLFVVFSPATGMSQGIEVAQVEPVKIRLIVPPGGSKTGTIKVLNLSSEPKKIRAYFEDWYYLPVCDGTKDFKPAGTSETSASRWIDFSPVEFSVPPFGTQTVNYTVNVPEEAKGGHYAVLFFESLLDDSRTNEEGVTVDVAVRVASLFYIEPEGTIKRTARIDDFKVTREKGKFLISAQFVNTGNVDINTKGTFFIIDRKGMVYGRGEFNDVYTFPGDKAMLSASWSEALPKGSYDIVLTIDVGRALVEAKLGKVPAITKEARIEIGDNGEVVSVGELQ
;
A
#
# COMPACT_ATOMS: atom_id res chain seq x y z
N MET A 1 -81.44 2.31 -57.24
CA MET A 1 -81.96 2.23 -55.85
C MET A 1 -80.95 2.90 -54.91
N ARG A 2 -81.44 3.83 -54.08
CA ARG A 2 -80.93 4.36 -52.78
C ARG A 2 -79.59 3.76 -52.27
N LYS A 3 -78.64 4.49 -51.67
CA LYS A 3 -78.64 5.73 -50.88
C LYS A 3 -77.17 5.98 -50.39
N ILE A 4 -76.86 7.21 -49.93
CA ILE A 4 -76.01 7.53 -48.74
C ILE A 4 -74.47 7.39 -48.94
N LEU A 5 -73.55 8.22 -48.42
CA LEU A 5 -73.55 9.31 -47.44
C LEU A 5 -72.30 10.20 -47.62
N ASN A 6 -72.51 11.49 -47.42
CA ASN A 6 -71.73 12.50 -46.67
C ASN A 6 -70.23 12.82 -46.85
N TRP A 7 -70.07 14.14 -46.88
CA TRP A 7 -68.90 14.99 -46.77
C TRP A 7 -68.92 15.65 -45.36
N ASN A 8 -67.80 15.66 -44.63
CA ASN A 8 -67.24 16.86 -43.97
C ASN A 8 -66.13 16.54 -42.94
N LYS A 9 -64.97 17.17 -43.20
CA LYS A 9 -64.18 18.07 -42.32
C LYS A 9 -63.89 17.64 -40.87
N ALA A 10 -62.61 17.47 -40.56
CA ALA A 10 -61.81 18.36 -39.69
C ALA A 10 -60.52 17.63 -39.28
N PHE A 11 -59.37 18.13 -39.75
CA PHE A 11 -58.04 17.62 -39.40
C PHE A 11 -57.55 18.40 -38.18
N TYR A 12 -57.43 17.74 -37.03
CA TYR A 12 -56.80 18.31 -35.83
C TYR A 12 -55.30 18.01 -35.88
N ILE A 13 -54.47 19.07 -35.92
CA ILE A 13 -53.02 18.98 -35.77
C ILE A 13 -52.71 18.92 -34.27
N LEU A 14 -52.29 17.76 -33.77
CA LEU A 14 -51.68 17.61 -32.46
C LEU A 14 -50.19 17.97 -32.56
N ALA A 15 -49.79 19.09 -31.97
CA ALA A 15 -48.39 19.43 -31.75
C ALA A 15 -47.88 18.71 -30.49
N SER A 16 -47.00 17.73 -30.67
CA SER A 16 -46.31 17.02 -29.59
C SER A 16 -45.16 17.87 -29.04
N LEU A 17 -45.29 18.37 -27.81
CA LEU A 17 -44.16 18.89 -27.03
C LEU A 17 -43.30 17.70 -26.55
N PHE A 18 -42.20 17.43 -27.24
CA PHE A 18 -41.11 16.61 -26.71
C PHE A 18 -40.22 17.50 -25.84
N VAL A 19 -40.42 17.46 -24.51
CA VAL A 19 -39.43 17.97 -23.57
C VAL A 19 -38.28 16.97 -23.55
N VAL A 20 -37.21 17.28 -24.28
CA VAL A 20 -35.95 16.53 -24.20
C VAL A 20 -35.31 16.90 -22.86
N PHE A 21 -35.58 16.07 -21.86
CA PHE A 21 -34.85 16.10 -20.59
C PHE A 21 -33.45 15.56 -20.89
N SER A 22 -32.53 16.41 -21.33
CA SER A 22 -31.11 16.03 -21.42
C SER A 22 -30.62 15.81 -20.00
N PRO A 23 -30.27 14.58 -19.58
CA PRO A 23 -29.53 14.42 -18.34
C PRO A 23 -28.23 15.19 -18.52
N ALA A 24 -28.07 16.29 -17.78
CA ALA A 24 -26.77 16.88 -17.56
C ALA A 24 -25.94 15.79 -16.86
N THR A 25 -25.23 15.01 -17.65
CA THR A 25 -24.16 14.16 -17.15
C THR A 25 -23.09 15.12 -16.70
N GLY A 26 -23.18 15.53 -15.43
CA GLY A 26 -22.04 16.09 -14.73
C GLY A 26 -20.96 15.03 -14.79
N MET A 27 -20.06 15.12 -15.76
CA MET A 27 -18.78 14.45 -15.69
C MET A 27 -18.13 15.00 -14.43
N SER A 28 -18.18 14.20 -13.37
CA SER A 28 -17.28 14.36 -12.24
C SER A 28 -15.89 14.50 -12.84
N GLN A 29 -15.31 15.70 -12.78
CA GLN A 29 -13.89 15.88 -13.02
C GLN A 29 -13.18 15.15 -11.88
N GLY A 30 -13.01 13.85 -12.04
CA GLY A 30 -12.09 13.09 -11.22
C GLY A 30 -10.73 13.74 -11.39
N ILE A 31 -9.99 13.90 -10.31
CA ILE A 31 -8.61 14.37 -10.38
C ILE A 31 -7.89 13.41 -11.34
N GLU A 32 -7.57 13.87 -12.55
CA GLU A 32 -7.01 13.03 -13.61
C GLU A 32 -5.50 12.91 -13.36
N VAL A 33 -5.14 11.97 -12.48
CA VAL A 33 -3.79 11.72 -11.98
C VAL A 33 -2.99 10.87 -12.97
N ALA A 34 -1.72 11.21 -13.19
CA ALA A 34 -0.80 10.32 -13.90
C ALA A 34 -0.64 9.01 -13.13
N GLN A 35 -0.61 7.86 -13.79
CA GLN A 35 -0.33 6.57 -13.14
C GLN A 35 1.08 6.09 -13.46
N VAL A 36 1.65 5.25 -12.60
CA VAL A 36 2.96 4.62 -12.85
C VAL A 36 2.92 3.13 -12.65
N GLU A 37 3.63 2.41 -13.52
CA GLU A 37 3.75 0.96 -13.48
C GLU A 37 5.20 0.53 -13.74
N PRO A 38 5.84 -0.24 -12.84
CA PRO A 38 5.34 -0.70 -11.54
C PRO A 38 5.49 0.36 -10.43
N VAL A 39 4.55 0.41 -9.48
CA VAL A 39 4.64 1.30 -8.29
C VAL A 39 5.72 0.88 -7.28
N LYS A 40 6.14 -0.39 -7.32
CA LYS A 40 7.17 -0.96 -6.44
C LYS A 40 8.13 -1.80 -7.29
N ILE A 41 9.41 -1.53 -7.15
CA ILE A 41 10.52 -2.21 -7.81
C ILE A 41 11.40 -2.81 -6.72
N ARG A 42 11.39 -4.14 -6.58
CA ARG A 42 12.30 -4.86 -5.69
C ARG A 42 13.31 -5.65 -6.52
N LEU A 43 14.59 -5.37 -6.34
CA LEU A 43 15.66 -5.99 -7.10
C LEU A 43 16.66 -6.63 -6.14
N ILE A 44 16.94 -7.90 -6.37
CA ILE A 44 18.14 -8.56 -5.85
C ILE A 44 19.20 -8.48 -6.93
N VAL A 45 20.35 -7.91 -6.59
CA VAL A 45 21.47 -7.68 -7.52
C VAL A 45 22.76 -8.07 -6.81
N PRO A 46 23.69 -8.81 -7.44
CA PRO A 46 25.00 -9.07 -6.84
C PRO A 46 25.72 -7.77 -6.47
N PRO A 47 26.51 -7.72 -5.37
CA PRO A 47 27.40 -6.60 -5.12
C PRO A 47 28.34 -6.36 -6.32
N GLY A 48 28.55 -5.09 -6.71
CA GLY A 48 29.27 -4.70 -7.93
C GLY A 48 28.49 -4.93 -9.23
N GLY A 49 27.29 -5.51 -9.16
CA GLY A 49 26.44 -5.84 -10.29
C GLY A 49 25.57 -4.66 -10.77
N SER A 50 24.95 -4.86 -11.93
CA SER A 50 24.03 -3.90 -12.53
C SER A 50 22.74 -4.57 -13.00
N LYS A 51 21.63 -3.84 -12.95
CA LYS A 51 20.33 -4.29 -13.45
C LYS A 51 19.53 -3.15 -14.07
N THR A 52 18.99 -3.38 -15.26
CA THR A 52 18.16 -2.42 -15.98
C THR A 52 16.68 -2.78 -15.89
N GLY A 53 15.83 -1.78 -16.10
CA GLY A 53 14.39 -1.97 -16.20
C GLY A 53 13.69 -0.73 -16.70
N THR A 54 12.36 -0.77 -16.68
CA THR A 54 11.53 0.33 -17.17
C THR A 54 10.38 0.63 -16.21
N ILE A 55 9.95 1.89 -16.23
CA ILE A 55 8.73 2.38 -15.58
C ILE A 55 7.89 3.03 -16.67
N LYS A 56 6.61 2.64 -16.74
CA LYS A 56 5.62 3.29 -17.59
C LYS A 56 4.95 4.39 -16.80
N VAL A 57 4.82 5.56 -17.40
CA VAL A 57 4.12 6.73 -16.88
C VAL A 57 2.92 6.97 -17.80
N LEU A 58 1.73 6.73 -17.26
CA LEU A 58 0.48 6.76 -18.01
C LEU A 58 -0.21 8.09 -17.73
N ASN A 59 -0.61 8.76 -18.81
CA ASN A 59 -1.50 9.91 -18.71
C ASN A 59 -2.93 9.42 -18.92
N LEU A 60 -3.79 9.60 -17.91
CA LEU A 60 -5.20 9.23 -18.00
C LEU A 60 -6.11 10.41 -18.34
N SER A 61 -5.55 11.60 -18.57
CA SER A 61 -6.33 12.79 -18.96
C SER A 61 -6.46 12.94 -20.48
N SER A 62 -7.45 13.73 -20.89
CA SER A 62 -7.59 14.20 -22.28
C SER A 62 -6.61 15.31 -22.66
N GLU A 63 -5.89 15.88 -21.68
CA GLU A 63 -4.85 16.89 -21.88
C GLU A 63 -3.44 16.30 -21.79
N PRO A 64 -2.45 16.81 -22.55
CA PRO A 64 -1.06 16.41 -22.38
C PRO A 64 -0.54 16.80 -20.99
N LYS A 65 0.37 16.00 -20.43
CA LYS A 65 1.02 16.29 -19.15
C LYS A 65 2.53 16.40 -19.30
N LYS A 66 3.09 17.55 -18.93
CA LYS A 66 4.54 17.74 -18.76
C LYS A 66 4.95 17.17 -17.41
N ILE A 67 5.90 16.27 -17.40
CA ILE A 67 6.34 15.56 -16.20
C ILE A 67 7.83 15.76 -16.00
N ARG A 68 8.22 16.06 -14.76
CA ARG A 68 9.61 15.99 -14.29
C ARG A 68 9.76 14.81 -13.34
N ALA A 69 10.79 14.02 -13.55
CA ALA A 69 11.15 12.90 -12.70
C ALA A 69 12.39 13.20 -11.88
N TYR A 70 12.38 12.84 -10.59
CA TYR A 70 13.50 13.07 -9.67
C TYR A 70 13.47 12.09 -8.49
N PHE A 71 14.63 11.83 -7.90
CA PHE A 71 14.72 11.00 -6.71
C PHE A 71 14.51 11.81 -5.43
N GLU A 72 13.87 11.15 -4.47
CA GLU A 72 13.97 11.46 -3.04
C GLU A 72 14.35 10.18 -2.29
N ASP A 73 14.85 10.34 -1.08
CA ASP A 73 14.94 9.26 -0.10
C ASP A 73 13.61 9.17 0.66
N TRP A 74 13.35 8.03 1.30
CA TRP A 74 12.15 7.87 2.11
C TRP A 74 12.37 6.93 3.28
N TYR A 75 11.58 7.09 4.34
CA TYR A 75 11.48 6.15 5.46
C TYR A 75 10.05 5.99 5.96
N TYR A 76 9.79 4.87 6.62
CA TYR A 76 8.52 4.65 7.31
C TYR A 76 8.44 5.56 8.54
N LEU A 77 7.33 6.26 8.71
CA LEU A 77 7.09 7.01 9.94
C LEU A 77 7.03 6.06 11.15
N PRO A 78 7.34 6.54 12.37
CA PRO A 78 7.40 5.69 13.58
C PRO A 78 6.11 4.92 13.91
N VAL A 79 4.96 5.35 13.39
CA VAL A 79 3.68 4.62 13.49
C VAL A 79 3.72 3.26 12.78
N CYS A 80 4.63 3.07 11.81
CA CYS A 80 4.85 1.84 11.06
C CYS A 80 3.61 1.30 10.31
N ASP A 81 2.63 2.16 10.01
CA ASP A 81 1.40 1.82 9.26
C ASP A 81 1.57 1.86 7.73
N GLY A 82 2.81 2.12 7.27
CA GLY A 82 3.15 2.27 5.87
C GLY A 82 3.21 3.72 5.39
N THR A 83 2.83 4.68 6.23
CA THR A 83 3.05 6.12 5.99
C THR A 83 4.54 6.42 5.87
N LYS A 84 4.88 7.31 4.95
CA LYS A 84 6.28 7.63 4.61
C LYS A 84 6.56 9.11 4.82
N ASP A 85 7.79 9.39 5.21
CA ASP A 85 8.38 10.72 5.11
C ASP A 85 9.43 10.70 4.01
N PHE A 86 9.55 11.82 3.30
CA PHE A 86 10.44 11.98 2.16
C PHE A 86 11.52 13.00 2.47
N LYS A 87 12.74 12.73 1.99
CA LYS A 87 13.93 13.56 2.22
C LYS A 87 14.69 13.79 0.92
N PRO A 88 15.50 14.85 0.83
CA PRO A 88 16.36 15.05 -0.32
C PRO A 88 17.18 13.79 -0.64
N ALA A 89 17.34 13.48 -1.92
CA ALA A 89 18.07 12.29 -2.36
C ALA A 89 19.50 12.22 -1.80
N GLY A 90 19.89 11.03 -1.34
CA GLY A 90 21.25 10.75 -0.87
C GLY A 90 21.57 11.33 0.50
N THR A 91 20.54 11.56 1.32
CA THR A 91 20.66 12.01 2.72
C THR A 91 20.50 10.88 3.73
N SER A 92 19.86 9.77 3.35
CA SER A 92 19.78 8.55 4.16
C SER A 92 21.01 7.66 3.97
N GLU A 93 21.47 7.01 5.04
CA GLU A 93 22.52 5.97 4.99
C GLU A 93 22.14 4.80 4.08
N THR A 94 20.85 4.49 4.00
CA THR A 94 20.30 3.43 3.14
C THR A 94 19.84 3.96 1.79
N SER A 95 20.24 5.17 1.37
CA SER A 95 19.82 5.71 0.07
C SER A 95 20.33 4.86 -1.09
N ALA A 96 19.46 4.55 -2.04
CA ALA A 96 19.80 3.98 -3.35
C ALA A 96 19.82 5.04 -4.47
N SER A 97 19.52 6.30 -4.18
CA SER A 97 19.32 7.33 -5.22
C SER A 97 20.53 7.52 -6.13
N ARG A 98 21.75 7.45 -5.57
CA ARG A 98 23.02 7.55 -6.31
C ARG A 98 23.40 6.30 -7.08
N TRP A 99 22.69 5.20 -6.87
CA TRP A 99 22.93 3.94 -7.55
C TRP A 99 22.10 3.82 -8.83
N ILE A 100 21.10 4.69 -9.00
CA ILE A 100 20.08 4.54 -10.03
C ILE A 100 20.19 5.70 -11.02
N ASP A 101 20.52 5.37 -12.25
CA ASP A 101 20.43 6.28 -13.39
C ASP A 101 19.09 6.08 -14.09
N PHE A 102 18.47 7.15 -14.59
CA PHE A 102 17.23 7.04 -15.37
C PHE A 102 17.14 8.08 -16.49
N SER A 103 16.33 7.78 -17.50
CA SER A 103 16.04 8.69 -18.60
C SER A 103 14.69 8.40 -19.26
N PRO A 104 13.98 9.42 -19.77
CA PRO A 104 14.27 10.86 -19.67
C PRO A 104 13.93 11.48 -18.30
N VAL A 105 14.52 12.63 -17.98
CA VAL A 105 14.26 13.41 -16.75
C VAL A 105 13.01 14.28 -16.87
N GLU A 106 12.81 14.91 -18.03
CA GLU A 106 11.62 15.69 -18.35
C GLU A 106 11.04 15.23 -19.68
N PHE A 107 9.71 15.15 -19.75
CA PHE A 107 9.01 14.67 -20.93
C PHE A 107 7.55 15.11 -20.92
N SER A 108 6.89 15.03 -22.08
CA SER A 108 5.45 15.22 -22.21
C SER A 108 4.77 13.89 -22.54
N VAL A 109 3.73 13.56 -21.80
CA VAL A 109 2.90 12.38 -22.06
C VAL A 109 1.63 12.83 -22.77
N PRO A 110 1.35 12.35 -24.00
CA PRO A 110 0.16 12.75 -24.74
C PRO A 110 -1.12 12.30 -24.03
N PRO A 111 -2.29 12.87 -24.37
CA PRO A 111 -3.59 12.43 -23.88
C PRO A 111 -3.77 10.92 -23.99
N PHE A 112 -4.23 10.28 -22.91
CA PHE A 112 -4.40 8.81 -22.83
C PHE A 112 -3.14 7.99 -23.19
N GLY A 113 -1.98 8.65 -23.18
CA GLY A 113 -0.71 8.11 -23.65
C GLY A 113 0.12 7.46 -22.56
N THR A 114 1.24 6.88 -22.96
CA THR A 114 2.22 6.30 -22.04
C THR A 114 3.62 6.71 -22.45
N GLN A 115 4.41 7.22 -21.51
CA GLN A 115 5.85 7.40 -21.65
C GLN A 115 6.58 6.29 -20.91
N THR A 116 7.65 5.77 -21.52
CA THR A 116 8.55 4.83 -20.83
C THR A 116 9.78 5.57 -20.32
N VAL A 117 10.11 5.35 -19.04
CA VAL A 117 11.35 5.79 -18.41
C VAL A 117 12.21 4.56 -18.15
N ASN A 118 13.40 4.54 -18.73
CA ASN A 118 14.37 3.46 -18.53
C ASN A 118 15.24 3.78 -17.33
N TYR A 119 15.59 2.78 -16.53
CA TYR A 119 16.52 2.92 -15.41
C TYR A 119 17.61 1.85 -15.44
N THR A 120 18.75 2.17 -14.82
CA THR A 120 19.86 1.27 -14.55
C THR A 120 20.25 1.40 -13.08
N VAL A 121 20.29 0.28 -12.36
CA VAL A 121 20.76 0.22 -10.96
C VAL A 121 22.15 -0.37 -10.94
N ASN A 122 23.13 0.34 -10.40
CA ASN A 122 24.51 -0.09 -10.23
C ASN A 122 24.80 -0.22 -8.73
N VAL A 123 24.94 -1.45 -8.24
CA VAL A 123 25.13 -1.72 -6.80
C VAL A 123 26.62 -1.69 -6.45
N PRO A 124 27.06 -0.92 -5.44
CA PRO A 124 28.45 -0.94 -4.97
C PRO A 124 28.91 -2.33 -4.49
N GLU A 125 30.20 -2.61 -4.53
CA GLU A 125 30.77 -3.91 -4.16
C GLU A 125 30.67 -4.19 -2.65
N GLU A 126 30.73 -3.13 -1.84
CA GLU A 126 30.67 -3.16 -0.38
C GLU A 126 29.25 -3.10 0.19
N ALA A 127 28.23 -2.91 -0.67
CA ALA A 127 26.85 -2.72 -0.28
C ALA A 127 26.29 -3.93 0.48
N LYS A 128 25.57 -3.68 1.58
CA LYS A 128 24.95 -4.71 2.43
C LYS A 128 23.59 -4.27 2.92
N GLY A 129 22.66 -5.22 3.04
CA GLY A 129 21.33 -4.94 3.56
C GLY A 129 20.46 -4.18 2.54
N GLY A 130 19.39 -3.55 3.02
CA GLY A 130 18.41 -2.92 2.14
C GLY A 130 18.74 -1.46 1.84
N HIS A 131 18.64 -1.07 0.57
CA HIS A 131 18.77 0.30 0.12
C HIS A 131 17.54 0.77 -0.65
N TYR A 132 17.15 2.02 -0.44
CA TYR A 132 15.83 2.53 -0.81
C TYR A 132 15.93 3.88 -1.51
N ALA A 133 15.08 4.07 -2.51
CA ALA A 133 14.86 5.36 -3.15
C ALA A 133 13.42 5.44 -3.62
N VAL A 134 12.94 6.65 -3.90
CA VAL A 134 11.66 6.86 -4.56
C VAL A 134 11.88 7.75 -5.78
N LEU A 135 11.49 7.26 -6.96
CA LEU A 135 11.47 8.07 -8.17
C LEU A 135 10.09 8.71 -8.29
N PHE A 136 10.01 10.00 -8.02
CA PHE A 136 8.80 10.79 -8.22
C PHE A 136 8.64 11.19 -9.68
N PHE A 137 7.39 11.29 -10.10
CA PHE A 137 6.95 11.85 -11.37
C PHE A 137 5.94 12.94 -11.03
N GLU A 138 6.39 14.18 -11.15
CA GLU A 138 5.61 15.37 -10.80
C GLU A 138 5.10 16.05 -12.06
N SER A 139 3.80 16.31 -12.12
CA SER A 139 3.22 17.11 -13.19
C SER A 139 3.65 18.56 -13.00
N LEU A 140 4.33 19.12 -13.99
CA LEU A 140 4.56 20.55 -14.06
C LEU A 140 3.22 21.22 -14.37
N LEU A 141 2.83 22.21 -13.57
CA LEU A 141 1.68 23.06 -13.86
C LEU A 141 2.04 23.91 -15.08
N ASP A 142 1.11 24.02 -16.04
CA ASP A 142 1.26 25.01 -17.10
C ASP A 142 0.94 26.40 -16.49
N ASP A 143 1.91 27.31 -16.53
CA ASP A 143 1.79 28.71 -16.08
C ASP A 143 0.62 29.47 -16.75
N SER A 144 -0.02 28.90 -17.78
CA SER A 144 -1.08 29.53 -18.57
C SER A 144 -2.50 29.42 -17.99
N ARG A 145 -2.69 28.84 -16.79
CA ARG A 145 -4.01 28.77 -16.11
C ARG A 145 -4.22 29.84 -15.03
N THR A 146 -3.47 30.93 -15.04
CA THR A 146 -3.95 32.16 -14.40
C THR A 146 -5.07 32.74 -15.25
N ASN A 147 -6.33 32.43 -14.92
CA ASN A 147 -7.48 33.34 -14.92
C ASN A 147 -8.79 32.57 -14.75
N GLU A 148 -9.48 32.79 -13.63
CA GLU A 148 -10.87 33.24 -13.51
C GLU A 148 -11.36 32.93 -12.09
N GLU A 149 -11.92 33.96 -11.44
CA GLU A 149 -12.49 34.01 -10.09
C GLU A 149 -12.80 32.65 -9.43
N GLY A 150 -11.80 32.10 -8.74
CA GLY A 150 -11.92 30.90 -7.93
C GLY A 150 -10.55 30.53 -7.39
N VAL A 151 -10.44 30.28 -6.09
CA VAL A 151 -9.22 29.72 -5.52
C VAL A 151 -9.15 28.25 -5.97
N THR A 152 -8.64 28.01 -7.18
CA THR A 152 -8.25 26.67 -7.59
C THR A 152 -6.90 26.40 -6.93
N VAL A 153 -6.91 25.62 -5.86
CA VAL A 153 -5.66 25.10 -5.29
C VAL A 153 -5.11 24.11 -6.31
N ASP A 154 -4.15 24.54 -7.12
CA ASP A 154 -3.39 23.64 -7.98
C ASP A 154 -2.55 22.72 -7.10
N VAL A 155 -3.10 21.54 -6.80
CA VAL A 155 -2.37 20.48 -6.11
C VAL A 155 -1.48 19.82 -7.15
N ALA A 156 -0.17 20.07 -7.07
CA ALA A 156 0.82 19.30 -7.81
C ALA A 156 0.71 17.83 -7.36
N VAL A 157 0.08 17.00 -8.19
CA VAL A 157 -0.03 15.57 -7.91
C VAL A 157 1.27 14.90 -8.36
N ARG A 158 1.98 14.29 -7.41
CA ARG A 158 3.14 13.43 -7.67
C ARG A 158 2.77 11.98 -7.48
N VAL A 159 3.14 11.15 -8.45
CA VAL A 159 3.11 9.69 -8.34
C VAL A 159 4.52 9.15 -8.34
N ALA A 160 4.74 7.93 -7.87
CA ALA A 160 6.09 7.45 -7.65
C ALA A 160 6.27 5.95 -7.79
N SER A 161 7.50 5.56 -8.13
CA SER A 161 7.97 4.18 -8.06
C SER A 161 8.96 4.04 -6.90
N LEU A 162 8.67 3.13 -5.97
CA LEU A 162 9.56 2.84 -4.83
C LEU A 162 10.58 1.78 -5.23
N PHE A 163 11.85 2.07 -5.03
CA PHE A 163 12.95 1.13 -5.22
C PHE A 163 13.36 0.49 -3.89
N TYR A 164 13.49 -0.83 -3.91
CA TYR A 164 14.00 -1.68 -2.85
C TYR A 164 15.14 -2.51 -3.43
N ILE A 165 16.38 -2.11 -3.17
CA ILE A 165 17.59 -2.73 -3.72
C ILE A 165 18.26 -3.58 -2.63
N GLU A 166 18.51 -4.85 -2.96
CA GLU A 166 19.06 -5.84 -2.05
C GLU A 166 20.32 -6.48 -2.66
N PRO A 167 21.52 -6.19 -2.13
CA PRO A 167 22.74 -6.87 -2.52
C PRO A 167 22.67 -8.36 -2.16
N GLU A 168 22.80 -9.22 -3.16
CA GLU A 168 22.67 -10.68 -3.01
C GLU A 168 23.61 -11.24 -1.95
N GLY A 169 23.14 -12.22 -1.15
CA GLY A 169 23.95 -12.88 -0.12
C GLY A 169 24.23 -12.03 1.14
N THR A 170 23.80 -10.77 1.18
CA THR A 170 24.03 -9.87 2.33
C THR A 170 22.82 -9.73 3.27
N ILE A 171 21.69 -10.33 2.90
CA ILE A 171 20.38 -10.06 3.49
C ILE A 171 20.11 -10.92 4.72
N LYS A 172 19.69 -10.28 5.81
CA LYS A 172 19.22 -10.88 7.07
C LYS A 172 17.82 -10.37 7.37
N ARG A 173 16.82 -11.21 7.15
CA ARG A 173 15.42 -10.96 7.51
C ARG A 173 15.09 -11.64 8.82
N THR A 174 15.37 -10.95 9.92
CA THR A 174 15.12 -11.46 11.27
C THR A 174 14.27 -10.46 12.03
N ALA A 175 13.42 -10.98 12.89
CA ALA A 175 12.62 -10.16 13.79
C ALA A 175 12.49 -10.85 15.14
N ARG A 176 12.06 -10.09 16.14
CA ARG A 176 11.70 -10.59 17.46
C ARG A 176 10.30 -10.06 17.84
N ILE A 177 9.58 -10.86 18.60
CA ILE A 177 8.28 -10.50 19.15
C ILE A 177 8.46 -10.36 20.67
N ASP A 178 8.29 -9.14 21.15
CA ASP A 178 8.44 -8.75 22.55
C ASP A 178 7.08 -8.25 23.11
N ASP A 179 7.00 -8.02 24.42
CA ASP A 179 5.87 -7.33 25.09
C ASP A 179 4.46 -7.83 24.74
N PHE A 180 4.27 -9.15 24.67
CA PHE A 180 2.94 -9.73 24.40
C PHE A 180 1.94 -9.44 25.52
N LYS A 181 0.74 -9.00 25.14
CA LYS A 181 -0.34 -8.67 26.07
C LYS A 181 -1.70 -9.10 25.52
N VAL A 182 -2.54 -9.56 26.43
CA VAL A 182 -3.96 -9.80 26.19
C VAL A 182 -4.74 -9.11 27.28
N THR A 183 -5.60 -8.16 26.89
CA THR A 183 -6.50 -7.47 27.82
C THR A 183 -7.94 -7.68 27.38
N ARG A 184 -8.89 -7.42 28.28
CA ARG A 184 -10.32 -7.40 27.94
C ARG A 184 -10.90 -6.02 28.20
N GLU A 185 -11.37 -5.37 27.14
CA GLU A 185 -11.92 -4.02 27.19
C GLU A 185 -13.25 -3.97 26.44
N LYS A 186 -14.28 -3.38 27.08
CA LYS A 186 -15.62 -3.23 26.50
C LYS A 186 -16.17 -4.54 25.89
N GLY A 187 -15.90 -5.67 26.56
CA GLY A 187 -16.35 -7.00 26.14
C GLY A 187 -15.50 -7.67 25.06
N LYS A 188 -14.44 -7.02 24.54
CA LYS A 188 -13.54 -7.57 23.53
C LYS A 188 -12.18 -7.90 24.11
N PHE A 189 -11.57 -8.96 23.64
CA PHE A 189 -10.16 -9.24 23.87
C PHE A 189 -9.32 -8.39 22.93
N LEU A 190 -8.36 -7.65 23.47
CA LEU A 190 -7.34 -6.92 22.72
C LEU A 190 -6.04 -7.71 22.85
N ILE A 191 -5.47 -8.09 21.71
CA ILE A 191 -4.26 -8.90 21.62
C ILE A 191 -3.20 -8.01 21.00
N SER A 192 -2.05 -7.85 21.66
CA SER A 192 -0.98 -7.01 21.16
C SER A 192 0.40 -7.59 21.43
N ALA A 193 1.35 -7.26 20.55
CA ALA A 193 2.76 -7.62 20.71
C ALA A 193 3.65 -6.57 20.04
N GLN A 194 4.83 -6.32 20.60
CA GLN A 194 5.85 -5.48 19.97
C GLN A 194 6.63 -6.30 18.95
N PHE A 195 6.55 -5.92 17.69
CA PHE A 195 7.40 -6.42 16.62
C PHE A 195 8.67 -5.59 16.55
N VAL A 196 9.84 -6.24 16.52
CA VAL A 196 11.15 -5.58 16.40
C VAL A 196 11.88 -6.12 15.18
N ASN A 197 12.19 -5.25 14.21
CA ASN A 197 13.01 -5.63 13.06
C ASN A 197 14.48 -5.67 13.48
N THR A 198 15.02 -6.88 13.67
CA THR A 198 16.42 -7.12 14.05
C THR A 198 17.31 -7.44 12.85
N GLY A 199 16.73 -7.40 11.65
CA GLY A 199 17.41 -7.66 10.40
C GLY A 199 18.17 -6.45 9.87
N ASN A 200 18.60 -6.55 8.62
CA ASN A 200 19.27 -5.46 7.89
C ASN A 200 18.53 -5.05 6.60
N VAL A 201 17.27 -5.46 6.47
CA VAL A 201 16.36 -5.02 5.41
C VAL A 201 15.00 -4.65 6.00
N ASP A 202 14.18 -4.02 5.19
CA ASP A 202 12.78 -3.77 5.46
C ASP A 202 12.00 -5.08 5.65
N ILE A 203 11.04 -5.04 6.58
CA ILE A 203 10.08 -6.11 6.79
C ILE A 203 8.68 -5.49 6.76
N ASN A 204 7.88 -5.95 5.80
CA ASN A 204 6.43 -5.82 5.82
C ASN A 204 5.85 -7.13 6.36
N THR A 205 5.19 -7.06 7.50
CA THR A 205 4.65 -8.24 8.17
C THR A 205 3.13 -8.17 8.30
N LYS A 206 2.52 -9.35 8.18
CA LYS A 206 1.17 -9.66 8.62
C LYS A 206 1.24 -10.78 9.63
N GLY A 207 0.35 -10.76 10.60
CA GLY A 207 0.23 -11.81 11.60
C GLY A 207 -1.17 -12.38 11.67
N THR A 208 -1.27 -13.64 12.08
CA THR A 208 -2.51 -14.26 12.52
C THR A 208 -2.39 -14.72 13.96
N PHE A 209 -3.52 -14.87 14.63
CA PHE A 209 -3.60 -15.56 15.92
C PHE A 209 -4.70 -16.63 15.91
N PHE A 210 -4.51 -17.66 16.72
CA PHE A 210 -5.53 -18.64 17.09
C PHE A 210 -5.61 -18.74 18.61
N ILE A 211 -6.82 -18.91 19.14
CA ILE A 211 -7.08 -19.23 20.55
C ILE A 211 -7.57 -20.67 20.59
N ILE A 212 -6.82 -21.54 21.25
CA ILE A 212 -7.03 -22.99 21.19
C ILE A 212 -7.03 -23.56 22.61
N ASP A 213 -7.87 -24.55 22.90
CA ASP A 213 -7.76 -25.29 24.16
C ASP A 213 -6.72 -26.44 24.06
N ARG A 214 -6.46 -27.10 25.19
CA ARG A 214 -5.53 -28.24 25.24
C ARG A 214 -5.95 -29.46 24.39
N LYS A 215 -7.20 -29.51 23.93
CA LYS A 215 -7.71 -30.59 23.06
C LYS A 215 -7.58 -30.23 21.57
N GLY A 216 -7.09 -29.04 21.25
CA GLY A 216 -6.96 -28.54 19.88
C GLY A 216 -8.24 -27.88 19.34
N MET A 217 -9.25 -27.64 20.18
CA MET A 217 -10.47 -26.96 19.75
C MET A 217 -10.18 -25.45 19.62
N VAL A 218 -10.48 -24.89 18.45
CA VAL A 218 -10.29 -23.48 18.15
C VAL A 218 -11.50 -22.68 18.62
N TYR A 219 -11.27 -21.73 19.52
CA TYR A 219 -12.27 -20.81 20.08
C TYR A 219 -12.23 -19.42 19.45
N GLY A 220 -11.11 -19.05 18.84
CA GLY A 220 -10.96 -17.74 18.21
C GLY A 220 -9.85 -17.73 17.18
N ARG A 221 -9.98 -16.86 16.19
CA ARG A 221 -8.95 -16.59 15.19
C ARG A 221 -9.09 -15.17 14.66
N GLY A 222 -7.98 -14.60 14.21
CA GLY A 222 -8.00 -13.31 13.55
C GLY A 222 -6.65 -12.91 13.00
N GLU A 223 -6.61 -11.69 12.47
CA GLU A 223 -5.43 -11.09 11.85
C GLU A 223 -5.00 -9.87 12.68
N PHE A 224 -3.68 -9.68 12.78
CA PHE A 224 -3.09 -8.43 13.26
C PHE A 224 -3.10 -7.40 12.12
N ASN A 225 -2.97 -6.11 12.45
CA ASN A 225 -2.68 -5.08 11.47
C ASN A 225 -1.35 -5.34 10.73
N ASP A 226 -1.26 -4.86 9.49
CA ASP A 226 -0.01 -4.79 8.75
C ASP A 226 0.93 -3.79 9.43
N VAL A 227 2.21 -4.14 9.54
CA VAL A 227 3.24 -3.19 9.94
C VAL A 227 4.43 -3.22 8.98
N TYR A 228 5.00 -2.04 8.77
CA TYR A 228 6.08 -1.78 7.84
C TYR A 228 7.26 -1.19 8.59
N THR A 229 8.39 -1.87 8.54
CA THR A 229 9.56 -1.55 9.38
C THR A 229 10.83 -1.53 8.55
N PHE A 230 11.71 -0.58 8.83
CA PHE A 230 13.11 -0.63 8.48
C PHE A 230 13.95 -1.29 9.58
N PRO A 231 15.22 -1.63 9.30
CA PRO A 231 16.14 -2.17 10.29
C PRO A 231 16.16 -1.35 11.58
N GLY A 232 15.94 -1.99 12.72
CA GLY A 232 15.90 -1.34 14.03
C GLY A 232 14.54 -0.78 14.45
N ASP A 233 13.58 -0.66 13.54
CA ASP A 233 12.24 -0.17 13.89
C ASP A 233 11.49 -1.14 14.82
N LYS A 234 10.61 -0.53 15.61
CA LYS A 234 9.67 -1.23 16.50
C LYS A 234 8.25 -0.85 16.09
N ALA A 235 7.40 -1.85 15.90
CA ALA A 235 6.02 -1.66 15.52
C ALA A 235 5.08 -2.41 16.48
N MET A 236 3.85 -1.93 16.63
CA MET A 236 2.84 -2.61 17.42
C MET A 236 1.96 -3.47 16.52
N LEU A 237 1.95 -4.78 16.77
CA LEU A 237 0.93 -5.68 16.25
C LEU A 237 -0.26 -5.63 17.20
N SER A 238 -1.45 -5.38 16.66
CA SER A 238 -2.71 -5.27 17.39
C SER A 238 -3.81 -6.04 16.66
N ALA A 239 -4.59 -6.79 17.43
CA ALA A 239 -5.77 -7.50 16.96
C ALA A 239 -6.87 -7.46 18.02
N SER A 240 -8.11 -7.76 17.62
CA SER A 240 -9.22 -7.88 18.56
C SER A 240 -10.08 -9.09 18.29
N TRP A 241 -10.62 -9.69 19.35
CA TRP A 241 -11.56 -10.80 19.30
C TRP A 241 -12.79 -10.46 20.15
N SER A 242 -13.99 -10.65 19.60
CA SER A 242 -15.23 -10.15 20.23
C SER A 242 -16.09 -11.24 20.86
N GLU A 243 -15.84 -12.52 20.58
CA GLU A 243 -16.63 -13.59 21.18
C GLU A 243 -16.14 -13.91 22.60
N ALA A 244 -17.09 -14.26 23.47
CA ALA A 244 -16.79 -14.63 24.84
C ALA A 244 -16.04 -15.97 24.88
N LEU A 245 -15.01 -16.05 25.72
CA LEU A 245 -14.34 -17.30 26.06
C LEU A 245 -14.92 -17.82 27.37
N PRO A 246 -15.34 -19.09 27.44
CA PRO A 246 -15.67 -19.73 28.72
C PRO A 246 -14.49 -19.69 29.69
N LYS A 247 -14.79 -19.86 30.99
CA LYS A 247 -13.75 -20.07 32.00
C LYS A 247 -12.87 -21.24 31.59
N GLY A 248 -11.56 -21.04 31.55
CA GLY A 248 -10.63 -22.09 31.17
C GLY A 248 -9.23 -21.60 30.82
N SER A 249 -8.39 -22.58 30.51
CA SER A 249 -7.00 -22.42 30.09
C SER A 249 -6.92 -22.58 28.57
N TYR A 250 -6.36 -21.60 27.89
CA TYR A 250 -6.21 -21.59 26.44
C TYR A 250 -4.77 -21.23 26.05
N ASP A 251 -4.35 -21.68 24.89
CA ASP A 251 -3.09 -21.31 24.28
C ASP A 251 -3.41 -20.36 23.10
N ILE A 252 -2.76 -19.20 23.08
CA ILE A 252 -2.79 -18.27 21.96
C ILE A 252 -1.55 -18.52 21.11
N VAL A 253 -1.78 -18.95 19.87
CA VAL A 253 -0.73 -19.20 18.89
C VAL A 253 -0.69 -18.03 17.91
N LEU A 254 0.42 -17.30 17.87
CA LEU A 254 0.68 -16.23 16.92
C LEU A 254 1.54 -16.77 15.78
N THR A 255 1.21 -16.43 14.55
CA THR A 255 2.05 -16.70 13.37
C THR A 255 2.29 -15.41 12.61
N ILE A 256 3.53 -14.95 12.60
CA ILE A 256 3.95 -13.66 12.04
C ILE A 256 4.85 -13.89 10.82
N ASP A 257 4.43 -13.40 9.66
CA ASP A 257 5.18 -13.49 8.41
C ASP A 257 6.32 -12.46 8.39
N VAL A 258 7.57 -12.88 8.22
CA VAL A 258 8.72 -11.96 8.09
C VAL A 258 9.37 -12.00 6.70
N GLY A 259 8.75 -12.72 5.77
CA GLY A 259 9.26 -13.03 4.44
C GLY A 259 8.37 -12.57 3.29
N ARG A 260 7.28 -11.83 3.52
CA ARG A 260 6.35 -11.40 2.47
C ARG A 260 7.05 -10.67 1.31
N ALA A 261 8.09 -9.91 1.60
CA ALA A 261 8.96 -9.28 0.59
C ALA A 261 9.57 -10.29 -0.40
N LEU A 262 9.84 -11.53 0.04
CA LEU A 262 10.35 -12.63 -0.80
C LEU A 262 9.24 -13.23 -1.69
N VAL A 263 7.98 -13.26 -1.23
CA VAL A 263 6.83 -13.65 -2.06
C VAL A 263 6.63 -12.67 -3.21
N GLU A 264 6.71 -11.36 -2.93
CA GLU A 264 6.65 -10.31 -3.95
C GLU A 264 7.78 -10.48 -4.98
N ALA A 265 8.95 -10.95 -4.55
CA ALA A 265 10.10 -11.23 -5.41
C ALA A 265 10.08 -12.63 -6.08
N LYS A 266 9.03 -13.45 -5.88
CA LYS A 266 8.91 -14.85 -6.34
C LYS A 266 10.01 -15.78 -5.82
N LEU A 267 10.51 -15.54 -4.60
CA LEU A 267 11.58 -16.29 -3.98
C LEU A 267 11.06 -17.13 -2.80
N GLY A 268 11.00 -18.46 -2.98
CA GLY A 268 11.00 -19.46 -1.90
C GLY A 268 9.88 -19.43 -0.85
N LYS A 269 10.07 -20.25 0.21
CA LYS A 269 9.18 -20.29 1.38
C LYS A 269 9.38 -19.05 2.25
N VAL A 270 8.26 -18.55 2.75
CA VAL A 270 8.18 -17.38 3.63
C VAL A 270 8.64 -17.78 5.04
N PRO A 271 9.75 -17.23 5.57
CA PRO A 271 10.04 -17.36 6.99
C PRO A 271 8.89 -16.76 7.80
N ALA A 272 8.39 -17.55 8.76
CA ALA A 272 7.39 -17.12 9.71
C ALA A 272 7.92 -17.38 11.13
N ILE A 273 7.54 -16.49 12.04
CA ILE A 273 7.77 -16.65 13.48
C ILE A 273 6.47 -17.15 14.07
N THR A 274 6.49 -18.35 14.65
CA THR A 274 5.38 -18.87 15.44
C THR A 274 5.75 -18.79 16.91
N LYS A 275 4.86 -18.20 17.71
CA LYS A 275 5.00 -18.07 19.16
C LYS A 275 3.71 -18.47 19.85
N GLU A 276 3.82 -19.02 21.04
CA GLU A 276 2.68 -19.45 21.83
C GLU A 276 2.72 -18.85 23.23
N ALA A 277 1.58 -18.43 23.75
CA ALA A 277 1.42 -18.01 25.14
C ALA A 277 0.12 -18.56 25.72
N ARG A 278 0.18 -19.07 26.95
CA ARG A 278 -1.01 -19.49 27.69
C ARG A 278 -1.76 -18.29 28.25
N ILE A 279 -3.08 -18.32 28.16
CA ILE A 279 -3.99 -17.41 28.86
C ILE A 279 -4.94 -18.19 29.77
N GLU A 280 -5.31 -17.58 30.90
CA GLU A 280 -6.34 -18.10 31.79
C GLU A 280 -7.53 -17.14 31.79
N ILE A 281 -8.73 -17.68 31.57
CA ILE A 281 -9.99 -16.95 31.55
C ILE A 281 -10.79 -17.28 32.81
N GLY A 282 -11.23 -16.23 33.51
CA GLY A 282 -12.00 -16.30 34.75
C GLY A 282 -13.49 -16.56 34.54
N ASP A 283 -14.22 -16.65 35.64
CA ASP A 283 -15.65 -17.00 35.65
C ASP A 283 -16.53 -15.95 34.94
N ASN A 284 -16.11 -14.68 34.90
CA ASN A 284 -16.84 -13.61 34.22
C ASN A 284 -16.28 -13.34 32.81
N GLY A 285 -15.41 -14.22 32.30
CA GLY A 285 -14.74 -14.10 31.00
C GLY A 285 -13.58 -13.10 30.99
N GLU A 286 -13.13 -12.61 32.13
CA GLU A 286 -11.95 -11.74 32.28
C GLU A 286 -10.64 -12.50 32.04
N VAL A 287 -9.60 -11.79 31.57
CA VAL A 287 -8.25 -12.35 31.47
C VAL A 287 -7.63 -12.33 32.86
N VAL A 288 -7.37 -13.51 33.43
CA VAL A 288 -6.80 -13.69 34.78
C VAL A 288 -5.27 -13.67 34.73
N SER A 289 -4.68 -14.29 33.71
CA SER A 289 -3.23 -14.29 33.50
C SER A 289 -2.87 -14.48 32.04
N VAL A 290 -1.72 -13.93 31.64
CA VAL A 290 -1.09 -14.10 30.33
C VAL A 290 0.34 -14.59 30.58
N GLY A 291 0.69 -15.74 30.03
CA GLY A 291 2.04 -16.30 30.08
C GLY A 291 2.99 -15.62 29.09
N GLU A 292 4.28 -15.91 29.23
CA GLU A 292 5.31 -15.44 28.29
C GLU A 292 5.21 -16.19 26.96
N LEU A 293 5.64 -15.52 25.87
CA LEU A 293 5.74 -16.15 24.55
C LEU A 293 6.90 -17.14 24.51
N GLN A 294 6.60 -18.39 24.15
CA GLN A 294 7.57 -19.46 23.88
C GLN A 294 7.87 -19.56 22.39
#